data_AF-C6WFH8-F1
#
_entry.id   AF-C6WFH8-F1
#
_cell.length_a   1.000
_cell.length_b   1.000
_cell.length_c   1.000
_cell.angle_alpha   90.00
_cell.angle_beta   90.00
_cell.angle_gamma   90.00
#
_symmetry.space_group_name_H-M   'P 1'
#
loop_
_entity.id
_entity.type
_entity.pdbx_description
1 polymer ?
#
loop_
_entity_poly.entity_id
_entity_poly.type
_entity_poly.pdbx_seq_one_letter_code
_entity_poly.pdbx_strand_id
1 'polypeptide(L)'
;MRRVPAACAAVLVACLVLAGWAVWSGGLFDGPAARQVAQSSVYAAPGVELDQEAAERIIGNRRLVVVFLEPEADLRDGCDDLERAADGTVVLLLSREGGEYASYGCALLPGRGEENFGRAFVAELAIRRGVHQFADRPLEALKIVAVNYDQLVRAGTVPDGGRVLSPSPARHLLAAAALLAVLVGSAALYLLGGRAGGAVARGRARAEGERDARSRLSAATGELAQRIVELDDLVTPAVRAEYLALVTDCADLAGSVADADRRGGADPEPLTRRAEALTARADRLARRLGQPEARAWAR
;
A
#
# COMPACT_ATOMS: atom_id res chain seq x y z
N MET A 1 1.85 -18.61 -16.16
CA MET A 1 0.85 -17.88 -15.35
C MET A 1 1.15 -18.09 -13.88
N ARG A 2 1.69 -17.07 -13.18
CA ARG A 2 2.00 -17.15 -11.74
C ARG A 2 0.69 -17.05 -10.96
N ARG A 3 0.37 -18.09 -10.18
CA ARG A 3 -0.79 -18.09 -9.28
C ARG A 3 -0.56 -17.05 -8.19
N VAL A 4 -1.42 -16.03 -8.13
CA VAL A 4 -1.48 -15.11 -7.00
C VAL A 4 -1.81 -15.94 -5.76
N PRO A 5 -1.04 -15.84 -4.66
CA PRO A 5 -1.33 -16.58 -3.44
C PRO A 5 -2.72 -16.17 -2.93
N ALA A 6 -3.53 -17.14 -2.50
CA ALA A 6 -4.93 -16.93 -2.11
C ALA A 6 -5.14 -15.80 -1.07
N ALA A 7 -4.14 -15.55 -0.22
CA ALA A 7 -4.14 -14.45 0.73
C ALA A 7 -4.13 -13.06 0.07
N CYS A 8 -3.39 -12.87 -1.03
CA CYS A 8 -3.39 -11.60 -1.78
C CYS A 8 -4.72 -11.37 -2.49
N ALA A 9 -5.35 -12.43 -2.99
CA ALA A 9 -6.68 -12.34 -3.60
C ALA A 9 -7.74 -11.94 -2.56
N ALA A 10 -7.71 -12.52 -1.36
CA ALA A 10 -8.64 -12.18 -0.28
C ALA A 10 -8.50 -10.72 0.19
N VAL A 11 -7.27 -10.22 0.34
CA VAL A 11 -7.03 -8.81 0.70
C VAL A 11 -7.52 -7.87 -0.39
N LEU A 12 -7.25 -8.17 -1.67
CA LEU A 12 -7.77 -7.37 -2.78
C LEU A 12 -9.30 -7.33 -2.81
N VAL A 13 -9.96 -8.46 -2.57
CA VAL A 13 -11.42 -8.53 -2.50
C VAL A 13 -11.93 -7.71 -1.30
N ALA A 14 -11.31 -7.83 -0.13
CA ALA A 14 -11.68 -7.02 1.04
C ALA A 14 -11.51 -5.52 0.77
N CYS A 15 -10.41 -5.11 0.14
CA CYS A 15 -10.19 -3.73 -0.27
C CYS A 15 -11.22 -3.25 -1.30
N LEU A 16 -11.60 -4.09 -2.27
CA LEU A 16 -12.63 -3.74 -3.26
C LEU A 16 -14.02 -3.62 -2.61
N VAL A 17 -14.36 -4.50 -1.67
CA VAL A 17 -15.62 -4.41 -0.91
C VAL A 17 -15.64 -3.15 -0.07
N LEU A 18 -14.56 -2.83 0.65
CA LEU A 18 -14.46 -1.59 1.43
C LEU A 18 -14.47 -0.35 0.54
N ALA A 19 -13.80 -0.38 -0.61
CA ALA A 19 -13.82 0.72 -1.57
C ALA A 19 -15.22 0.91 -2.16
N GLY A 20 -15.89 -0.17 -2.56
CA GLY A 20 -17.27 -0.13 -3.02
C GLY A 20 -18.21 0.40 -1.95
N TRP A 21 -18.05 -0.04 -0.70
CA TRP A 21 -18.85 0.45 0.43
C TRP A 21 -18.57 1.91 0.79
N ALA A 22 -17.32 2.36 0.72
CA ALA A 22 -16.93 3.75 0.93
C ALA A 22 -17.45 4.67 -0.19
N VAL A 23 -17.42 4.20 -1.44
CA VAL A 23 -17.97 4.92 -2.59
C VAL A 23 -19.49 5.03 -2.48
N TRP A 24 -20.15 3.94 -2.08
CA TRP A 24 -21.60 3.90 -1.90
C TRP A 24 -22.06 4.80 -0.73
N SER A 25 -21.39 4.71 0.43
CA SER A 25 -21.71 5.54 1.61
C SER A 25 -21.21 6.98 1.52
N GLY A 26 -20.28 7.27 0.61
CA GLY A 26 -19.73 8.61 0.38
C GLY A 26 -20.60 9.51 -0.49
N GLY A 27 -21.77 9.03 -0.91
CA GLY A 27 -22.70 9.83 -1.71
C GLY A 27 -22.27 10.04 -3.16
N LEU A 28 -21.45 9.14 -3.72
CA LEU A 28 -21.11 9.20 -5.16
C LEU A 28 -22.36 9.05 -6.04
N PHE A 29 -23.36 8.33 -5.54
CA PHE A 29 -24.66 8.14 -6.19
C PHE A 29 -25.71 9.14 -5.69
N ASP A 30 -25.36 10.07 -4.80
CA ASP A 30 -26.30 11.06 -4.29
C ASP A 30 -26.50 12.17 -5.34
N GLY A 31 -27.75 12.62 -5.46
CA GLY A 31 -28.13 13.71 -6.36
C GLY A 31 -27.36 15.02 -6.08
N PRO A 32 -27.35 15.95 -7.03
CA PRO A 32 -26.70 17.26 -6.86
C PRO A 32 -27.22 18.02 -5.62
N ALA A 33 -28.53 17.93 -5.34
CA ALA A 33 -29.15 18.52 -4.16
C ALA A 33 -28.58 17.95 -2.86
N ALA A 34 -28.51 16.62 -2.73
CA ALA A 34 -28.00 15.95 -1.53
C ALA A 34 -26.53 16.29 -1.24
N ARG A 35 -25.68 16.35 -2.29
CA ARG A 35 -24.27 16.72 -2.12
C ARG A 35 -24.08 18.15 -1.62
N GLN A 36 -24.86 19.10 -2.12
CA GLN A 36 -24.79 20.49 -1.67
C GLN A 36 -25.41 20.66 -0.28
N VAL A 37 -26.56 20.01 -0.02
CA VAL A 37 -27.22 20.03 1.28
C VAL A 37 -26.33 19.42 2.36
N ALA A 38 -25.45 18.46 2.06
CA ALA A 38 -24.48 17.95 3.04
C ALA A 38 -23.48 19.01 3.54
N GLN A 39 -23.35 20.15 2.84
CA GLN A 39 -22.40 21.22 3.15
C GLN A 39 -23.06 22.57 3.45
N SER A 40 -24.26 22.81 2.91
CA SER A 40 -25.04 24.04 3.06
C SER A 40 -26.47 23.76 3.55
N SER A 41 -27.09 24.77 4.14
CA SER A 41 -28.50 24.75 4.56
C SER A 41 -29.45 25.13 3.42
N VAL A 42 -28.94 25.56 2.27
CA VAL A 42 -29.76 25.99 1.12
C VAL A 42 -29.23 25.37 -0.17
N TYR A 43 -30.13 24.86 -0.99
CA TYR A 43 -29.85 24.43 -2.35
C TYR A 43 -30.79 25.14 -3.34
N ALA A 44 -30.26 25.55 -4.48
CA ALA A 44 -31.05 26.01 -5.60
C ALA A 44 -30.66 25.25 -6.87
N ALA A 45 -31.64 24.60 -7.50
CA ALA A 45 -31.45 23.88 -8.74
C ALA A 45 -31.05 24.84 -9.88
N PRO A 46 -30.36 24.33 -10.92
CA PRO A 46 -30.05 25.12 -12.10
C PRO A 46 -31.32 25.76 -12.69
N GLY A 47 -31.27 27.07 -12.93
CA GLY A 47 -32.41 27.84 -13.46
C GLY A 47 -33.31 28.47 -12.40
N VAL A 48 -33.07 28.23 -11.10
CA VAL A 48 -33.71 28.99 -10.02
C VAL A 48 -32.83 30.18 -9.64
N GLU A 49 -33.34 31.39 -9.83
CA GLU A 49 -32.66 32.62 -9.41
C GLU A 49 -32.80 32.80 -7.88
N LEU A 50 -31.72 32.48 -7.16
CA LEU A 50 -31.62 32.68 -5.71
C LEU A 50 -30.24 33.19 -5.33
N ASP A 51 -30.20 34.27 -4.55
CA ASP A 51 -28.99 34.67 -3.83
C ASP A 51 -28.76 33.69 -2.66
N GLN A 52 -27.90 32.70 -2.90
CA GLN A 52 -27.62 31.64 -1.93
C GLN A 52 -26.96 32.17 -0.66
N GLU A 53 -26.11 33.20 -0.76
CA GLU A 53 -25.42 33.76 0.41
C GLU A 53 -26.41 34.50 1.32
N ALA A 54 -27.31 35.29 0.72
CA ALA A 54 -28.39 35.92 1.47
C ALA A 54 -29.34 34.88 2.08
N ALA A 55 -29.67 33.83 1.33
CA ALA A 55 -30.50 32.72 1.79
C ALA A 55 -29.88 32.00 3.00
N GLU A 56 -28.61 31.64 2.92
CA GLU A 56 -27.86 31.01 4.02
C GLU A 56 -27.81 31.91 5.26
N ARG A 57 -27.68 33.23 5.08
CA ARG A 57 -27.71 34.19 6.19
C ARG A 57 -29.08 34.27 6.87
N ILE A 58 -30.17 34.15 6.12
CA ILE A 58 -31.54 34.11 6.66
C ILE A 58 -31.74 32.85 7.49
N ILE A 59 -31.33 31.69 6.97
CA ILE A 59 -31.47 30.40 7.65
C ILE A 59 -30.53 30.32 8.87
N GLY A 60 -29.31 30.84 8.74
CA GLY A 60 -28.31 30.84 9.79
C GLY A 60 -27.94 29.43 10.25
N ASN A 61 -27.79 29.26 11.56
CA ASN A 61 -27.38 27.98 12.17
C ASN A 61 -28.57 27.08 12.55
N ARG A 62 -29.75 27.24 11.94
CA ARG A 62 -30.92 26.40 12.25
C ARG A 62 -30.72 24.97 11.75
N ARG A 63 -31.36 23.96 12.37
CA ARG A 63 -31.47 22.59 11.80
C ARG A 63 -32.55 22.54 10.73
N LEU A 64 -32.41 23.43 9.75
CA LEU A 64 -33.35 23.65 8.68
C LEU A 64 -32.58 23.63 7.36
N VAL A 65 -33.08 22.86 6.41
CA VAL A 65 -32.60 22.82 5.04
C VAL A 65 -33.73 23.27 4.12
N VAL A 66 -33.45 24.17 3.18
CA VAL A 66 -34.41 24.56 2.16
C VAL A 66 -33.84 24.29 0.77
N VAL A 67 -34.60 23.57 -0.04
CA VAL A 67 -34.16 23.08 -1.34
C VAL A 67 -35.14 23.57 -2.40
N PHE A 68 -34.67 24.44 -3.28
CA PHE A 68 -35.41 24.86 -4.45
C PHE A 68 -35.08 23.92 -5.61
N LEU A 69 -36.07 23.13 -6.02
CA LEU A 69 -35.98 22.19 -7.13
C LEU A 69 -36.39 22.85 -8.45
N GLU A 70 -36.17 22.12 -9.55
CA GLU A 70 -36.63 22.53 -10.87
C GLU A 70 -38.17 22.67 -10.89
N PRO A 71 -38.74 23.55 -11.73
CA PRO A 71 -40.19 23.69 -11.86
C PRO A 71 -40.87 22.34 -12.14
N GLU A 72 -42.03 22.12 -11.54
CA GLU A 72 -42.82 20.88 -11.65
C GLU A 72 -42.08 19.59 -11.19
N ALA A 73 -40.94 19.71 -10.50
CA ALA A 73 -40.25 18.55 -9.92
C ALA A 73 -41.09 17.78 -8.89
N ASP A 74 -40.93 16.46 -8.85
CA ASP A 74 -41.51 15.63 -7.80
C ASP A 74 -40.81 15.89 -6.46
N LEU A 75 -41.55 16.52 -5.55
CA LEU A 75 -41.05 16.87 -4.23
C LEU A 75 -40.91 15.66 -3.30
N ARG A 76 -41.59 14.54 -3.57
CA ARG A 76 -41.47 13.33 -2.75
C ARG A 76 -40.15 12.63 -3.03
N ASP A 77 -39.82 12.46 -4.30
CA ASP A 77 -38.54 11.87 -4.71
C ASP A 77 -37.36 12.69 -4.16
N GLY A 78 -37.47 14.03 -4.19
CA GLY A 78 -36.47 14.91 -3.59
C GLY A 78 -36.31 14.74 -2.08
N CYS A 79 -37.34 14.27 -1.37
CA CYS A 79 -37.28 13.98 0.06
C CYS A 79 -36.46 12.73 0.35
N ASP A 80 -36.73 11.67 -0.42
CA ASP A 80 -36.07 10.38 -0.30
C ASP A 80 -34.58 10.51 -0.63
N ASP A 81 -34.23 11.32 -1.63
CA ASP A 81 -32.84 11.63 -1.98
C ASP A 81 -32.06 12.34 -0.87
N LEU A 82 -32.75 13.11 -0.02
CA LEU A 82 -32.14 13.93 1.03
C LEU A 82 -32.09 13.23 2.39
N GLU A 83 -32.75 12.09 2.55
CA GLU A 83 -32.90 11.39 3.83
C GLU A 83 -31.58 11.21 4.57
N ARG A 84 -30.53 10.78 3.85
CA ARG A 84 -29.18 10.59 4.42
C ARG A 84 -28.40 11.89 4.61
N ALA A 85 -28.56 12.86 3.70
CA ALA A 85 -27.76 14.08 3.70
C ALA A 85 -28.21 15.11 4.74
N ALA A 86 -29.49 15.06 5.10
CA ALA A 86 -30.14 16.00 6.00
C ALA A 86 -30.72 15.33 7.26
N ASP A 87 -30.19 14.16 7.63
CA ASP A 87 -30.59 13.44 8.84
C ASP A 87 -30.45 14.33 10.10
N GLY A 88 -31.45 14.25 10.97
CA GLY A 88 -31.57 15.08 12.17
C GLY A 88 -32.06 16.52 11.94
N THR A 89 -32.56 16.87 10.74
CA THR A 89 -33.00 18.23 10.40
C THR A 89 -34.41 18.28 9.81
N VAL A 90 -35.01 19.47 9.76
CA VAL A 90 -36.24 19.71 9.01
C VAL A 90 -35.86 20.19 7.61
N VAL A 91 -36.36 19.50 6.59
CA VAL A 91 -36.14 19.85 5.18
C VAL A 91 -37.43 20.41 4.61
N LEU A 92 -37.33 21.47 3.83
CA LEU A 92 -38.43 22.00 3.03
C LEU A 92 -38.01 22.04 1.56
N LEU A 93 -38.72 21.27 0.74
CA LEU A 93 -38.55 21.22 -0.71
C LEU A 93 -39.57 22.18 -1.33
N LEU A 94 -39.10 23.00 -2.26
CA LEU A 94 -39.90 23.99 -2.99
C LEU A 94 -39.71 23.78 -4.48
N SER A 95 -40.80 23.74 -5.23
CA SER A 95 -40.80 23.70 -6.69
C SER A 95 -41.81 24.70 -7.22
N ARG A 96 -41.50 25.34 -8.35
CA ARG A 96 -42.43 26.29 -8.96
C ARG A 96 -43.50 25.54 -9.73
N GLU A 97 -44.76 25.79 -9.40
CA GLU A 97 -45.93 25.19 -10.07
C GLU A 97 -47.02 26.26 -10.22
N GLY A 98 -47.48 26.52 -11.44
CA GLY A 98 -48.62 27.43 -11.67
C GLY A 98 -48.45 28.87 -11.18
N GLY A 99 -47.21 29.37 -11.04
CA GLY A 99 -46.94 30.71 -10.52
C GLY A 99 -46.82 30.81 -8.99
N GLU A 100 -47.00 29.70 -8.28
CA GLU A 100 -46.81 29.57 -6.84
C GLU A 100 -45.68 28.57 -6.53
N TYR A 101 -45.31 28.44 -5.25
CA TYR A 101 -44.46 27.33 -4.79
C TYR A 101 -45.31 26.14 -4.35
N ALA A 102 -45.18 25.02 -5.04
CA ALA A 102 -45.44 23.71 -4.47
C ALA A 102 -44.40 23.47 -3.35
N SER A 103 -44.86 22.95 -2.22
CA SER A 103 -44.00 22.76 -1.05
C SER A 103 -44.23 21.42 -0.36
N TYR A 104 -43.13 20.78 0.03
CA TYR A 104 -43.13 19.49 0.72
C TYR A 104 -42.14 19.54 1.88
N GLY A 105 -42.66 19.34 3.09
CA GLY A 105 -41.84 19.27 4.29
C GLY A 105 -41.43 17.83 4.58
N CYS A 106 -40.17 17.62 4.92
CA CYS A 106 -39.64 16.35 5.41
C CYS A 106 -39.00 16.56 6.77
N ALA A 107 -39.60 16.03 7.82
CA ALA A 107 -39.00 16.09 9.15
C ALA A 107 -38.14 14.84 9.35
N LEU A 108 -36.85 14.97 9.06
CA LEU A 108 -35.85 13.92 9.27
C LEU A 108 -35.37 13.91 10.72
N LEU A 109 -36.31 13.92 11.67
CA LEU A 109 -36.01 13.96 13.09
C LEU A 109 -35.65 12.57 13.65
N PRO A 110 -34.81 12.47 14.69
CA PRO A 110 -34.53 11.20 15.35
C PRO A 110 -35.82 10.54 15.86
N GLY A 111 -36.03 9.27 15.52
CA GLY A 111 -37.23 8.53 15.94
C GLY A 111 -38.52 8.95 15.22
N ARG A 112 -38.45 9.58 14.04
CA ARG A 112 -39.63 10.02 13.25
C ARG A 112 -40.63 8.89 12.93
N GLY A 113 -40.20 7.64 12.91
CA GLY A 113 -41.06 6.47 12.66
C GLY A 113 -41.66 5.84 13.92
N GLU A 114 -41.29 6.32 15.10
CA GLU A 114 -41.64 5.70 16.39
C GLU A 114 -42.26 6.77 17.33
N GLU A 115 -41.61 7.08 18.44
CA GLU A 115 -42.10 8.01 19.47
C GLU A 115 -42.27 9.46 18.99
N ASN A 116 -41.55 9.87 17.94
CA ASN A 116 -41.59 11.25 17.43
C ASN A 116 -42.42 11.41 16.15
N PHE A 117 -43.19 10.41 15.71
CA PHE A 117 -44.02 10.49 14.50
C PHE A 117 -44.96 11.71 14.51
N GLY A 118 -45.69 11.92 15.61
CA GLY A 118 -46.61 13.06 15.72
C GLY A 118 -45.91 14.41 15.63
N ARG A 119 -44.69 14.53 16.19
CA ARG A 119 -43.88 15.75 16.11
C ARG A 119 -43.34 15.98 14.71
N ALA A 120 -42.86 14.93 14.05
CA ALA A 120 -42.40 14.98 12.66
C ALA A 120 -43.54 15.45 11.75
N PHE A 121 -44.72 14.83 11.85
CA PHE A 121 -45.89 15.21 11.06
C PHE A 121 -46.31 16.67 11.28
N VAL A 122 -46.32 17.16 12.52
CA VAL A 122 -46.65 18.57 12.81
C VAL A 122 -45.60 19.51 12.24
N ALA A 123 -44.31 19.16 12.34
CA ALA A 123 -43.22 19.95 11.78
C ALA A 123 -43.36 20.08 10.25
N GLU A 124 -43.63 18.97 9.54
CA GLU A 124 -43.84 18.94 8.08
C GLU A 124 -45.01 19.82 7.64
N LEU A 125 -46.12 19.79 8.39
CA LEU A 125 -47.31 20.57 8.07
C LEU A 125 -47.13 22.07 8.38
N ALA A 126 -46.44 22.39 9.47
CA ALA A 126 -46.27 23.76 9.93
C ALA A 126 -45.20 24.52 9.14
N ILE A 127 -44.09 23.86 8.79
CA ILE A 127 -42.95 24.53 8.14
C ILE A 127 -43.32 25.13 6.78
N ARG A 128 -44.21 24.45 6.02
CA ARG A 128 -44.69 24.87 4.70
C ARG A 128 -45.70 26.02 4.71
N ARG A 129 -46.23 26.40 5.88
CA ARG A 129 -47.36 27.33 5.96
C ARG A 129 -46.99 28.72 5.44
N GLY A 130 -47.76 29.21 4.46
CA GLY A 130 -47.64 30.57 3.92
C GLY A 130 -46.56 30.77 2.85
N VAL A 131 -45.79 29.73 2.48
CA VAL A 131 -44.65 29.85 1.56
C VAL A 131 -45.09 29.99 0.08
N HIS A 132 -46.23 29.39 -0.29
CA HIS A 132 -46.76 29.35 -1.66
C HIS A 132 -46.89 30.73 -2.34
N GLN A 133 -47.17 31.78 -1.57
CA GLN A 133 -47.43 33.14 -2.07
C GLN A 133 -46.17 33.92 -2.49
N PHE A 134 -44.99 33.37 -2.24
CA PHE A 134 -43.71 34.06 -2.42
C PHE A 134 -42.86 33.51 -3.58
N ALA A 135 -43.50 32.91 -4.58
CA ALA A 135 -42.83 32.35 -5.76
C ALA A 135 -41.91 33.35 -6.48
N ASP A 136 -42.30 34.64 -6.52
CA ASP A 136 -41.50 35.70 -7.15
C ASP A 136 -40.51 36.37 -6.19
N ARG A 137 -40.52 36.01 -4.91
CA ARG A 137 -39.68 36.61 -3.86
C ARG A 137 -39.10 35.51 -2.95
N PRO A 138 -38.18 34.68 -3.46
CA PRO A 138 -37.71 33.49 -2.75
C PRO A 138 -37.03 33.81 -1.41
N LEU A 139 -36.35 34.95 -1.30
CA LEU A 139 -35.77 35.40 -0.02
C LEU A 139 -36.83 35.74 1.03
N GLU A 140 -37.99 36.28 0.65
CA GLU A 140 -39.10 36.50 1.59
C GLU A 140 -39.73 35.17 2.01
N ALA A 141 -39.85 34.23 1.07
CA ALA A 141 -40.29 32.86 1.36
C ALA A 141 -39.41 32.25 2.46
N LEU A 142 -38.08 32.36 2.34
CA LEU A 142 -37.13 31.85 3.33
C LEU A 142 -37.27 32.51 4.71
N LYS A 143 -37.58 33.80 4.79
CA LYS A 143 -37.82 34.46 6.09
C LYS A 143 -39.06 33.87 6.78
N ILE A 144 -40.13 33.61 6.02
CA ILE A 144 -41.33 32.95 6.56
C ILE A 144 -40.99 31.55 7.06
N VAL A 145 -40.22 30.78 6.30
CA VAL A 145 -39.78 29.43 6.69
C VAL A 145 -38.95 29.49 7.97
N ALA A 146 -38.01 30.42 8.09
CA ALA A 146 -37.20 30.61 9.29
C ALA A 146 -38.07 30.94 10.52
N VAL A 147 -39.08 31.81 10.37
CA VAL A 147 -40.04 32.13 11.44
C VAL A 147 -40.87 30.90 11.83
N ASN A 148 -41.35 30.12 10.86
CA ASN A 148 -42.09 28.89 11.12
C ASN A 148 -41.24 27.87 11.90
N TYR A 149 -39.96 27.73 11.53
CA TYR A 149 -39.01 26.88 12.25
C TYR A 149 -38.81 27.36 13.69
N ASP A 150 -38.60 28.67 13.90
CA ASP A 150 -38.41 29.22 15.25
C ASP A 150 -39.65 29.00 16.14
N GLN A 151 -40.85 29.02 15.56
CA GLN A 151 -42.08 28.64 16.27
C GLN A 151 -42.11 27.15 16.65
N LEU A 152 -41.66 26.26 15.75
CA LEU A 152 -41.57 24.82 16.03
C LEU A 152 -40.57 24.49 17.14
N VAL A 153 -39.44 25.21 17.18
CA VAL A 153 -38.45 25.09 18.27
C VAL A 153 -39.04 25.57 19.59
N ARG A 154 -39.70 26.74 19.60
CA ARG A 154 -40.38 27.26 20.80
C ARG A 154 -41.49 26.33 21.31
N ALA A 155 -42.18 25.64 20.41
CA ALA A 155 -43.19 24.64 20.73
C ALA A 155 -42.59 23.29 21.18
N GLY A 156 -41.26 23.13 21.20
CA GLY A 156 -40.59 21.87 21.55
C GLY A 156 -40.84 20.73 20.56
N THR A 157 -41.30 21.04 19.34
CA THR A 157 -41.58 20.06 18.29
C THR A 157 -40.30 19.64 17.55
N VAL A 158 -39.36 20.59 17.40
CA VAL A 158 -38.07 20.40 16.75
C VAL A 158 -36.95 20.76 17.74
N PRO A 159 -35.84 20.01 17.79
CA PRO A 159 -34.74 20.33 18.69
C PRO A 159 -34.08 21.67 18.35
N ASP A 160 -33.77 22.44 19.39
CA ASP A 160 -32.98 23.66 19.29
C ASP A 160 -31.49 23.34 19.07
N GLY A 161 -30.78 24.24 18.41
CA GLY A 161 -29.33 24.20 18.24
C GLY A 161 -28.84 24.14 16.79
N GLY A 162 -27.52 24.19 16.66
CA GLY A 162 -26.83 24.13 15.37
C GLY A 162 -27.05 22.82 14.63
N ARG A 163 -27.02 22.87 13.29
CA ARG A 163 -26.88 21.65 12.48
C ARG A 163 -25.51 21.04 12.76
N VAL A 164 -25.51 19.77 13.16
CA VAL A 164 -24.27 19.01 13.25
C VAL A 164 -23.97 18.53 11.85
N LEU A 165 -23.08 19.23 11.14
CA LEU A 165 -22.50 18.74 9.89
C LEU A 165 -21.57 17.59 10.27
N SER A 166 -22.15 16.40 10.45
CA SER A 166 -21.38 15.19 10.71
C SER A 166 -20.52 14.92 9.47
N PRO A 167 -19.17 14.99 9.55
CA PRO A 167 -18.32 14.68 8.42
C PRO A 167 -18.64 13.26 7.96
N SER A 168 -18.77 13.06 6.64
CA SER A 168 -19.25 11.79 6.10
C SER A 168 -18.42 10.61 6.65
N PRO A 169 -19.07 9.51 7.10
CA PRO A 169 -18.36 8.33 7.61
C PRO A 169 -17.36 7.77 6.58
N ALA A 170 -17.61 8.02 5.29
CA ALA A 170 -16.71 7.70 4.19
C ALA A 170 -15.28 8.24 4.39
N ARG A 171 -15.10 9.42 5.00
CA ARG A 171 -13.76 9.97 5.27
C ARG A 171 -12.98 9.14 6.29
N HIS A 172 -13.66 8.66 7.33
CA HIS A 172 -13.06 7.80 8.35
C HIS A 172 -12.78 6.39 7.81
N LEU A 173 -13.62 5.89 6.90
CA LEU A 173 -13.44 4.60 6.25
C LEU A 173 -12.28 4.59 5.26
N LEU A 174 -12.13 5.65 4.46
CA LEU A 174 -10.97 5.83 3.58
C LEU A 174 -9.66 5.90 4.38
N ALA A 175 -9.67 6.62 5.52
CA ALA A 175 -8.51 6.67 6.41
C ALA A 175 -8.18 5.30 7.01
N ALA A 176 -9.18 4.55 7.47
CA ALA A 176 -9.01 3.20 8.00
C ALA A 176 -8.48 2.23 6.92
N ALA A 177 -9.01 2.31 5.69
CA ALA A 177 -8.56 1.50 4.57
C ALA A 177 -7.10 1.80 4.20
N ALA A 178 -6.70 3.08 4.17
CA ALA A 178 -5.31 3.47 3.93
C ALA A 178 -4.37 2.91 5.00
N LEU A 179 -4.73 3.02 6.28
CA LEU A 179 -3.95 2.47 7.38
C LEU A 179 -3.81 0.94 7.28
N LEU A 180 -4.89 0.23 6.98
CA LEU A 180 -4.86 -1.23 6.77
C LEU A 180 -3.99 -1.62 5.58
N ALA A 181 -4.06 -0.88 4.46
CA ALA A 181 -3.22 -1.14 3.29
C ALA A 181 -1.73 -0.99 3.61
N VAL A 182 -1.35 0.04 4.37
CA VAL A 182 0.03 0.23 4.82
C VAL A 182 0.47 -0.91 5.75
N LEU A 183 -0.35 -1.28 6.74
CA LEU A 183 -0.02 -2.35 7.69
C LEU A 183 0.15 -3.69 6.98
N VAL A 184 -0.78 -4.05 6.10
CA VAL A 184 -0.73 -5.32 5.33
C VAL A 184 0.43 -5.31 4.34
N GLY A 185 0.68 -4.19 3.64
CA GLY A 185 1.83 -4.06 2.74
C GLY A 185 3.16 -4.21 3.48
N SER A 186 3.28 -3.58 4.65
CA SER A 186 4.47 -3.67 5.51
C SER A 186 4.67 -5.10 6.03
N ALA A 187 3.61 -5.74 6.52
CA ALA A 187 3.65 -7.12 6.99
C ALA A 187 4.01 -8.11 5.86
N ALA A 188 3.45 -7.92 4.67
CA ALA A 188 3.77 -8.74 3.50
C ALA A 188 5.25 -8.58 3.09
N LEU A 189 5.76 -7.35 3.04
CA LEU A 189 7.17 -7.08 2.76
C LEU A 189 8.09 -7.69 3.81
N TYR A 190 7.73 -7.60 5.09
CA TYR A 190 8.48 -8.21 6.20
C TYR A 190 8.54 -9.74 6.07
N LEU A 191 7.40 -10.39 5.82
CA LEU A 191 7.31 -11.84 5.70
C LEU A 191 7.97 -12.38 4.42
N LEU A 192 7.86 -11.67 3.30
CA LEU A 192 8.49 -12.03 2.04
C LEU A 192 10.00 -11.76 2.07
N GLY A 193 10.43 -10.65 2.68
CA GLY A 193 11.84 -10.31 2.89
C GLY A 193 12.56 -11.33 3.76
N GLY A 194 11.93 -11.79 4.85
CA GLY A 194 12.48 -12.85 5.71
C GLY A 194 12.67 -14.19 4.98
N ARG A 195 11.77 -14.54 4.05
CA ARG A 195 11.90 -15.77 3.23
C ARG A 195 12.90 -15.65 2.10
N ALA A 196 13.03 -14.47 1.48
CA ALA A 196 14.03 -14.21 0.45
C ALA A 196 15.47 -14.14 1.02
N GLY A 197 15.63 -13.61 2.25
CA GLY A 197 16.93 -13.52 2.91
C GLY A 197 17.60 -14.88 3.16
N GLY A 198 16.83 -15.91 3.52
CA GLY A 198 17.35 -17.26 3.74
C GLY A 198 17.87 -17.95 2.47
N ALA A 199 17.30 -17.64 1.30
CA ALA A 199 17.75 -18.21 0.03
C ALA A 199 19.05 -17.55 -0.47
N VAL A 200 19.18 -16.23 -0.29
CA VAL A 200 20.39 -15.47 -0.64
C VAL A 200 21.55 -15.83 0.29
N ALA A 201 21.29 -16.05 1.59
CA ALA A 201 22.31 -16.46 2.54
C ALA A 201 22.91 -17.85 2.23
N ARG A 202 22.08 -18.82 1.80
CA ARG A 202 22.56 -20.15 1.39
C ARG A 202 23.37 -20.13 0.09
N GLY A 203 23.09 -19.18 -0.81
CA GLY A 203 23.88 -18.97 -2.02
C GLY A 203 25.27 -18.41 -1.71
N ARG A 204 25.38 -17.45 -0.78
CA ARG A 204 26.66 -16.88 -0.37
C ARG A 204 27.58 -17.88 0.33
N ALA A 205 27.04 -18.71 1.22
CA ALA A 205 27.82 -19.73 1.92
C ALA A 205 28.49 -20.75 0.97
N ARG A 206 27.84 -21.09 -0.16
CA ARG A 206 28.43 -21.98 -1.18
C ARG A 206 29.52 -21.28 -2.00
N ALA A 207 29.29 -20.02 -2.37
CA ALA A 207 30.27 -19.22 -3.11
C ALA A 207 31.52 -18.88 -2.26
N GLU A 208 31.37 -18.72 -0.95
CA GLU A 208 32.49 -18.54 -0.01
C GLU A 208 33.32 -19.82 0.12
N GLY A 209 32.68 -21.00 0.27
CA GLY A 209 33.38 -22.29 0.30
C GLY A 209 34.18 -22.60 -0.98
N GLU A 210 33.66 -22.24 -2.15
CA GLU A 210 34.38 -22.40 -3.43
C GLU A 210 35.60 -21.47 -3.55
N ARG A 211 35.54 -20.27 -2.97
CA ARG A 211 36.68 -19.32 -2.96
C ARG A 211 37.79 -19.79 -2.04
N ASP A 212 37.46 -20.28 -0.86
CA ASP A 212 38.44 -20.80 0.09
C ASP A 212 39.21 -21.99 -0.49
N ALA A 213 38.50 -22.89 -1.19
CA ALA A 213 39.11 -24.06 -1.82
C ALA A 213 40.06 -23.68 -2.97
N ARG A 214 39.72 -22.65 -3.76
CA ARG A 214 40.62 -22.10 -4.80
C ARG A 214 41.84 -21.40 -4.21
N SER A 215 41.66 -20.62 -3.13
CA SER A 215 42.78 -19.97 -2.44
C SER A 215 43.79 -20.98 -1.90
N ARG A 216 43.33 -22.13 -1.35
CA ARG A 216 44.21 -23.22 -0.92
C ARG A 216 44.99 -23.84 -2.08
N LEU A 217 44.33 -24.10 -3.21
CA LEU A 217 44.99 -24.61 -4.41
C LEU A 217 46.08 -23.66 -4.90
N SER A 218 45.78 -22.35 -4.98
CA SER A 218 46.77 -21.33 -5.38
C SER A 218 47.95 -21.23 -4.42
N ALA A 219 47.72 -21.39 -3.11
CA ALA A 219 48.79 -21.42 -2.13
C ALA A 219 49.69 -22.66 -2.29
N ALA A 220 49.10 -23.85 -2.44
CA ALA A 220 49.84 -25.10 -2.60
C ALA A 220 50.64 -25.14 -3.91
N THR A 221 50.11 -24.61 -5.01
CA THR A 221 50.86 -24.52 -6.28
C THR A 221 51.97 -23.47 -6.22
N GLY A 222 51.77 -22.36 -5.49
CA GLY A 222 52.81 -21.37 -5.24
C GLY A 222 53.98 -21.93 -4.42
N GLU A 223 53.68 -22.68 -3.35
CA GLU A 223 54.70 -23.36 -2.55
C GLU A 223 55.48 -24.39 -3.39
N LEU A 224 54.79 -25.21 -4.18
CA LEU A 224 55.42 -26.16 -5.08
C LEU A 224 56.37 -25.46 -6.08
N ALA A 225 55.94 -24.37 -6.70
CA ALA A 225 56.75 -23.61 -7.66
C ALA A 225 58.03 -23.09 -7.00
N GLN A 226 57.92 -22.52 -5.80
CA GLN A 226 59.08 -22.06 -5.03
C GLN A 226 60.07 -23.21 -4.74
N ARG A 227 59.56 -24.39 -4.34
CA ARG A 227 60.42 -25.56 -4.06
C ARG A 227 61.13 -26.11 -5.29
N ILE A 228 60.50 -26.06 -6.47
CA ILE A 228 61.15 -26.49 -7.72
C ILE A 228 62.29 -25.53 -8.07
N VAL A 229 62.09 -24.22 -7.91
CA VAL A 229 63.14 -23.22 -8.17
C VAL A 229 64.32 -23.41 -7.22
N GLU A 230 64.07 -23.61 -5.92
CA GLU A 230 65.12 -23.90 -4.94
C GLU A 230 65.88 -25.21 -5.24
N LEU A 231 65.20 -26.19 -5.83
CA LEU A 231 65.76 -27.48 -6.17
C LEU A 231 66.60 -27.45 -7.46
N ASP A 232 66.26 -26.57 -8.42
CA ASP A 232 66.95 -26.41 -9.71
C ASP A 232 68.43 -26.07 -9.51
N ASP A 233 68.73 -25.22 -8.53
CA ASP A 233 70.10 -24.82 -8.16
C ASP A 233 70.93 -25.96 -7.54
N LEU A 234 70.29 -27.04 -7.09
CA LEU A 234 70.91 -28.15 -6.37
C LEU A 234 71.03 -29.43 -7.21
N VAL A 235 70.58 -29.43 -8.47
CA VAL A 235 70.52 -30.63 -9.30
C VAL A 235 71.92 -31.14 -9.66
N THR A 236 72.20 -32.39 -9.32
CA THR A 236 73.42 -33.11 -9.72
C THR A 236 73.10 -34.21 -10.75
N PRO A 237 74.09 -34.72 -11.52
CA PRO A 237 73.86 -35.81 -12.47
C PRO A 237 73.22 -37.06 -11.86
N ALA A 238 73.52 -37.34 -10.58
CA ALA A 238 73.02 -38.50 -9.86
C ALA A 238 71.51 -38.48 -9.61
N VAL A 239 70.89 -37.31 -9.49
CA VAL A 239 69.45 -37.16 -9.22
C VAL A 239 68.66 -36.61 -10.41
N ARG A 240 69.33 -36.36 -11.53
CA ARG A 240 68.77 -35.68 -12.70
C ARG A 240 67.53 -36.38 -13.25
N ALA A 241 67.52 -37.71 -13.30
CA ALA A 241 66.37 -38.48 -13.76
C ALA A 241 65.14 -38.32 -12.85
N GLU A 242 65.34 -38.33 -11.52
CA GLU A 242 64.28 -38.12 -10.54
C GLU A 242 63.74 -36.68 -10.55
N TYR A 243 64.62 -35.69 -10.74
CA TYR A 243 64.25 -34.29 -10.91
C TYR A 243 63.42 -34.07 -12.18
N LEU A 244 63.84 -34.62 -13.32
CA LEU A 244 63.09 -34.50 -14.58
C LEU A 244 61.70 -35.13 -14.47
N ALA A 245 61.59 -36.30 -13.81
CA ALA A 245 60.29 -36.92 -13.55
C ALA A 245 59.39 -36.02 -12.68
N LEU A 246 59.95 -35.39 -11.65
CA LEU A 246 59.22 -34.44 -10.81
C LEU A 246 58.74 -33.22 -11.62
N VAL A 247 59.59 -32.65 -12.48
CA VAL A 247 59.23 -31.51 -13.34
C VAL A 247 58.13 -31.89 -14.32
N THR A 248 58.16 -33.09 -14.90
CA THR A 248 57.07 -33.60 -15.76
C THR A 248 55.77 -33.73 -14.98
N ASP A 249 55.80 -34.30 -13.77
CA ASP A 249 54.61 -34.41 -12.92
C ASP A 249 54.03 -33.03 -12.52
N CYS A 250 54.89 -32.02 -12.37
CA CYS A 250 54.49 -30.64 -12.10
C CYS A 250 53.89 -29.96 -13.34
N ALA A 251 54.43 -30.21 -14.53
CA ALA A 251 53.88 -29.74 -15.79
C ALA A 251 52.47 -30.34 -16.05
N ASP A 252 52.29 -31.63 -15.75
CA ASP A 252 50.99 -32.30 -15.83
C ASP A 252 49.98 -31.72 -14.83
N LEU A 253 50.43 -31.39 -13.61
CA LEU A 253 49.59 -30.69 -12.63
C LEU A 253 49.18 -29.31 -13.14
N ALA A 254 50.11 -28.53 -13.70
CA ALA A 254 49.81 -27.21 -14.27
C ALA A 254 48.80 -27.30 -15.42
N GLY A 255 48.93 -28.29 -16.30
CA GLY A 255 47.94 -28.58 -17.35
C GLY A 255 46.58 -28.94 -16.77
N SER A 256 46.55 -29.75 -15.71
CA SER A 256 45.31 -30.14 -15.03
C SER A 256 44.60 -28.95 -14.36
N VAL A 257 45.35 -28.01 -13.78
CA VAL A 257 44.80 -26.77 -13.20
C VAL A 257 44.24 -25.86 -14.29
N ALA A 258 44.97 -25.66 -15.40
CA ALA A 258 44.50 -24.86 -16.53
C ALA A 258 43.24 -25.44 -17.19
N ASP A 259 43.11 -26.76 -17.23
CA ASP A 259 41.91 -27.45 -17.70
C ASP A 259 40.72 -27.27 -16.76
N ALA A 260 40.95 -27.36 -15.45
CA ALA A 260 39.95 -27.14 -14.42
C ALA A 260 39.37 -25.73 -14.46
N ASP A 261 40.23 -24.71 -14.63
CA ASP A 261 39.83 -23.31 -14.75
C ASP A 261 38.99 -23.06 -16.00
N ARG A 262 39.38 -23.64 -17.15
CA ARG A 262 38.62 -23.52 -18.41
C ARG A 262 37.23 -24.14 -18.34
N ARG A 263 37.05 -25.21 -17.56
CA ARG A 263 35.77 -25.92 -17.41
C ARG A 263 34.87 -25.34 -16.32
N GLY A 264 35.39 -24.43 -15.49
CA GLY A 264 34.60 -23.62 -14.56
C GLY A 264 33.87 -24.38 -13.45
N GLY A 265 34.29 -25.60 -13.09
CA GLY A 265 33.53 -26.43 -12.14
C GLY A 265 34.21 -27.70 -11.61
N ALA A 266 35.53 -27.83 -11.70
CA ALA A 266 36.23 -28.96 -11.09
C ALA A 266 36.48 -28.71 -9.61
N ASP A 267 36.28 -29.74 -8.77
CA ASP A 267 36.66 -29.73 -7.36
C ASP A 267 38.19 -29.51 -7.22
N PRO A 268 38.66 -28.45 -6.54
CA PRO A 268 40.09 -28.12 -6.42
C PRO A 268 40.82 -29.00 -5.39
N GLU A 269 40.10 -29.73 -4.54
CA GLU A 269 40.67 -30.58 -3.49
C GLU A 269 41.62 -31.69 -4.00
N PRO A 270 41.30 -32.47 -5.05
CA PRO A 270 42.23 -33.46 -5.61
C PRO A 270 43.50 -32.83 -6.21
N LEU A 271 43.40 -31.63 -6.79
CA LEU A 271 44.55 -30.90 -7.34
C LEU A 271 45.44 -30.37 -6.22
N THR A 272 44.84 -29.88 -5.12
CA THR A 272 45.56 -29.40 -3.94
C THR A 272 46.36 -30.53 -3.30
N ARG A 273 45.74 -31.69 -3.06
CA ARG A 273 46.45 -32.88 -2.54
C ARG A 273 47.59 -33.35 -3.45
N ARG A 274 47.41 -33.22 -4.78
CA ARG A 274 48.48 -33.55 -5.74
C ARG A 274 49.64 -32.56 -5.66
N ALA A 275 49.36 -31.26 -5.51
CA ALA A 275 50.38 -30.23 -5.32
C ALA A 275 51.19 -30.46 -4.02
N GLU A 276 50.52 -30.75 -2.91
CA GLU A 276 51.16 -31.07 -1.62
C GLU A 276 52.03 -32.34 -1.71
N ALA A 277 51.55 -33.38 -2.39
CA ALA A 277 52.30 -34.62 -2.58
C ALA A 277 53.58 -34.42 -3.40
N LEU A 278 53.53 -33.57 -4.44
CA LEU A 278 54.70 -33.18 -5.23
C LEU A 278 55.67 -32.32 -4.43
N THR A 279 55.15 -31.40 -3.61
CA THR A 279 55.96 -30.57 -2.70
C THR A 279 56.73 -31.45 -1.71
N ALA A 280 56.05 -32.43 -1.08
CA ALA A 280 56.69 -33.38 -0.19
C ALA A 280 57.75 -34.26 -0.91
N ARG A 281 57.59 -34.51 -2.22
CA ARG A 281 58.57 -35.22 -3.03
C ARG A 281 59.79 -34.34 -3.36
N ALA A 282 59.58 -33.06 -3.66
CA ALA A 282 60.63 -32.07 -3.83
C ALA A 282 61.48 -31.96 -2.56
N ASP A 283 60.84 -31.83 -1.39
CA ASP A 283 61.53 -31.77 -0.09
C ASP A 283 62.36 -33.03 0.20
N ARG A 284 61.84 -34.22 -0.14
CA ARG A 284 62.60 -35.46 0.00
C ARG A 284 63.83 -35.47 -0.89
N LEU A 285 63.75 -34.94 -2.11
CA LEU A 285 64.89 -34.85 -3.01
C LEU A 285 65.93 -33.84 -2.50
N ALA A 286 65.47 -32.66 -2.07
CA ALA A 286 66.31 -31.63 -1.47
C ALA A 286 67.07 -32.15 -0.23
N ARG A 287 66.38 -32.89 0.66
CA ARG A 287 67.02 -33.49 1.84
C ARG A 287 68.11 -34.51 1.48
N ARG A 288 67.92 -35.33 0.44
CA ARG A 288 68.95 -36.27 -0.02
C ARG A 288 70.18 -35.55 -0.55
N LEU A 289 69.99 -34.43 -1.25
CA LEU A 289 71.09 -33.58 -1.75
C LEU A 289 71.80 -32.82 -0.64
N GLY A 290 71.10 -32.47 0.44
CA GLY A 290 71.64 -31.81 1.62
C GLY A 290 72.35 -32.74 2.64
N GLN A 291 72.26 -34.07 2.48
CA GLN A 291 72.95 -34.99 3.38
C GLN A 291 74.46 -35.05 3.08
N PRO A 292 75.34 -34.87 4.09
CA PRO A 292 76.78 -34.68 3.89
C PRO A 292 77.53 -35.91 3.33
N GLU A 293 76.92 -37.09 3.27
CA GLU A 293 77.58 -38.30 2.74
C GLU A 293 77.72 -38.33 1.21
N ALA A 294 76.95 -37.54 0.46
CA ALA A 294 77.08 -37.45 -0.99
C ALA A 294 78.24 -36.54 -1.47
N ARG A 295 78.86 -35.75 -0.56
CA ARG A 295 80.00 -34.87 -0.90
C ARG A 295 81.37 -35.57 -0.82
N ALA A 296 81.43 -36.84 -0.42
CA ALA A 296 82.68 -37.57 -0.21
C ALA A 296 83.21 -38.33 -1.44
N TRP A 297 82.46 -38.42 -2.54
CA TRP A 297 82.85 -39.21 -3.74
C TRP A 297 83.05 -38.37 -5.01
N ALA A 298 83.38 -37.09 -4.87
CA ALA A 298 83.74 -36.22 -5.99
C ALA A 298 84.97 -35.34 -5.67
N ARG A 299 86.08 -35.97 -5.31
CA ARG A 299 87.44 -35.45 -5.53
C ARG A 299 88.30 -36.57 -6.10
#